data_AF-J9EMY3-F1
#
_entry.id   AF-J9EMY3-F1
#
_cell.length_a   1.000
_cell.length_b   1.000
_cell.length_c   1.000
_cell.angle_alpha   90.00
_cell.angle_beta   90.00
_cell.angle_gamma   90.00
#
_symmetry.space_group_name_H-M   'P 1'
#
loop_
_entity.id
_entity.type
_entity.pdbx_description
1 polymer ?
#
loop_
_entity_poly.entity_id
_entity_poly.type
_entity_poly.pdbx_seq_one_letter_code
_entity_poly.pdbx_strand_id
1 'polypeptide(L)'
;LDGCVVLKKHEDELREAWSKQYEKKKLAAKLRRTQRAIKNWRRLVKGLLTLRKVRARFASKDHRLLCVDEKLENDEKVEENVTMTNDEGTLAWPLTVYSLPDINSK
;
A
#
# COMPACT_ATOMS: atom_id res chain seq x y z
N LEU A 1 -26.83 -8.06 22.30
CA LEU A 1 -28.02 -7.29 22.72
C LEU A 1 -27.99 -5.99 21.94
N ASP A 2 -28.92 -5.82 20.98
CA ASP A 2 -28.87 -4.77 19.95
C ASP A 2 -29.87 -3.62 20.20
N GLY A 3 -30.23 -3.38 21.47
CA GLY A 3 -31.20 -2.35 21.84
C GLY A 3 -31.21 -2.02 23.33
N CYS A 4 -31.91 -0.94 23.68
CA CYS A 4 -32.12 -0.46 25.04
C CYS A 4 -33.62 -0.34 25.32
N VAL A 5 -34.07 -0.76 26.51
CA VAL A 5 -35.45 -0.57 26.97
C VAL A 5 -35.52 0.75 27.71
N VAL A 6 -36.44 1.63 27.30
CA VAL A 6 -36.53 3.01 27.80
C VAL A 6 -37.97 3.27 28.25
N LEU A 7 -38.13 4.01 29.36
CA LEU A 7 -39.45 4.49 29.76
C LEU A 7 -39.96 5.53 28.76
N LYS A 8 -41.26 5.45 28.44
CA LYS A 8 -41.92 6.29 27.43
C LYS A 8 -41.72 7.80 27.64
N LYS A 9 -41.52 8.25 28.89
CA LYS A 9 -41.26 9.66 29.24
C LYS A 9 -39.91 10.18 28.73
N HIS A 10 -38.92 9.31 28.55
CA HIS A 10 -37.54 9.67 28.17
C HIS A 10 -37.18 9.22 26.75
N GLU A 11 -38.14 8.64 26.02
CA GLU A 11 -37.90 8.15 24.66
C GLU A 11 -37.46 9.28 23.74
N ASP A 12 -38.16 10.41 23.76
CA ASP A 12 -37.89 11.56 22.89
C ASP A 12 -36.52 12.17 23.17
N GLU A 13 -36.20 12.36 24.46
CA GLU A 13 -34.92 12.90 24.91
C GLU A 13 -33.76 11.98 24.50
N LEU A 14 -33.91 10.67 24.70
CA LEU A 14 -32.89 9.71 24.28
C LEU A 14 -32.75 9.68 22.76
N ARG A 15 -33.85 9.74 22.02
CA ARG A 15 -33.84 9.72 20.55
C ARG A 15 -33.16 10.95 19.97
N GLU A 16 -33.37 12.12 20.57
CA GLU A 16 -32.71 13.35 20.17
C GLU A 16 -31.20 13.30 20.50
N ALA A 17 -30.84 12.88 21.72
CA ALA A 17 -29.45 12.71 22.12
C ALA A 17 -28.71 11.71 21.23
N TRP A 18 -29.35 10.58 20.91
CA TRP A 18 -28.83 9.55 20.02
C TRP A 18 -28.61 10.09 18.60
N SER A 19 -29.58 10.82 18.06
CA SER A 19 -29.48 11.42 16.73
C SER A 19 -28.30 12.39 16.65
N LYS A 20 -28.17 13.30 17.64
CA LYS A 20 -27.04 14.23 17.74
C LYS A 20 -25.70 13.49 17.83
N GLN A 21 -25.61 12.41 18.61
CA GLN A 21 -24.39 11.63 18.74
C GLN A 21 -24.05 10.88 17.46
N TYR A 22 -25.05 10.34 16.78
CA TYR A 22 -24.88 9.64 15.51
C TYR A 22 -24.36 10.57 14.41
N GLU A 23 -24.91 11.77 14.29
CA GLU A 23 -24.43 12.79 13.36
C GLU A 23 -22.99 13.22 13.65
N LYS A 24 -22.65 13.46 14.93
CA LYS A 24 -21.27 13.74 15.34
C LYS A 24 -20.32 12.62 14.96
N LYS A 25 -20.69 11.36 15.20
CA LYS A 25 -19.90 10.18 14.79
C LYS A 25 -19.73 10.12 13.26
N LYS A 26 -20.79 10.38 12.50
CA LYS A 26 -20.77 10.40 11.03
C LYS A 26 -19.82 11.46 10.48
N LEU A 27 -19.88 12.68 11.01
CA LEU A 27 -18.98 13.78 10.62
C LEU A 27 -17.53 13.47 11.00
N ALA A 28 -17.28 13.00 12.22
CA ALA A 28 -15.94 12.62 12.66
C ALA A 28 -15.34 11.47 11.83
N ALA A 29 -16.16 10.50 11.42
CA ALA A 29 -15.72 9.41 10.55
C ALA A 29 -15.31 9.93 9.16
N LYS A 30 -16.09 10.84 8.57
CA LYS A 30 -15.73 11.49 7.30
C LYS A 30 -14.41 12.26 7.43
N LEU A 31 -14.24 13.07 8.48
CA LEU A 31 -13.01 13.82 8.73
C LEU A 31 -11.79 12.91 8.92
N ARG A 32 -11.94 11.81 9.67
CA ARG A 32 -10.86 10.83 9.86
C ARG A 32 -10.44 10.19 8.53
N ARG A 33 -11.39 9.89 7.64
CA ARG A 33 -11.10 9.34 6.30
C ARG A 33 -10.31 10.33 5.44
N THR A 34 -10.75 11.58 5.37
CA THR A 34 -10.05 12.62 4.57
C THR A 34 -8.66 12.91 5.13
N GLN A 35 -8.51 13.02 6.46
CA GLN A 35 -7.22 13.20 7.09
C GLN A 35 -6.27 12.01 6.86
N ARG A 36 -6.77 10.77 6.88
CA ARG A 36 -5.98 9.58 6.55
C ARG A 36 -5.50 9.61 5.11
N ALA A 37 -6.37 9.97 4.16
CA ALA A 37 -6.00 10.11 2.76
C ALA A 37 -4.88 11.15 2.57
N ILE A 38 -5.02 12.33 3.18
CA ILE A 38 -4.00 13.39 3.12
C ILE A 38 -2.67 12.94 3.74
N LYS A 39 -2.71 12.27 4.90
CA LYS A 39 -1.50 11.74 5.54
C LYS A 39 -0.81 10.67 4.69
N ASN A 40 -1.59 9.79 4.05
CA ASN A 40 -1.07 8.78 3.15
C ASN A 40 -0.42 9.44 1.92
N TRP A 41 -1.14 10.34 1.25
CA TRP A 41 -0.62 11.13 0.14
C TRP A 41 0.71 11.82 0.47
N ARG A 42 0.80 12.48 1.63
CA ARG A 42 2.04 13.12 2.07
C ARG A 42 3.19 12.12 2.23
N ARG A 43 2.91 10.90 2.72
CA ARG A 43 3.92 9.84 2.83
C ARG A 43 4.36 9.34 1.46
N LEU A 44 3.43 9.18 0.53
CA LEU A 44 3.72 8.77 -0.85
C LEU A 44 4.66 9.79 -1.53
N VAL A 45 4.31 11.07 -1.50
CA VAL A 45 5.13 12.14 -2.11
C VAL A 45 6.53 12.17 -1.48
N LYS A 46 6.64 12.05 -0.15
CA LYS A 46 7.94 11.97 0.53
C LYS A 46 8.73 10.74 0.09
N GLY A 47 8.09 9.58 -0.01
CA GLY A 47 8.71 8.34 -0.50
C GLY A 47 9.25 8.49 -1.92
N LEU A 48 8.46 9.07 -2.82
CA LEU A 48 8.87 9.32 -4.21
C LEU A 48 10.09 10.26 -4.29
N LEU A 49 10.09 11.36 -3.53
CA LEU A 49 11.23 12.28 -3.48
C LEU A 49 12.49 11.60 -2.93
N THR A 50 12.35 10.79 -1.88
CA THR A 50 13.47 10.01 -1.34
C THR A 50 13.98 9.00 -2.37
N LEU A 51 13.08 8.29 -3.06
CA LEU A 51 13.44 7.32 -4.08
C LEU A 51 14.20 7.98 -5.24
N ARG A 52 13.72 9.12 -5.74
CA ARG A 52 14.42 9.95 -6.74
C ARG A 52 15.81 10.35 -6.26
N LYS A 53 15.94 10.77 -5.00
CA LYS A 53 17.24 11.15 -4.39
C LYS A 53 18.20 9.97 -4.26
N VAL A 54 17.72 8.81 -3.84
CA VAL A 54 18.51 7.58 -3.72
C VAL A 54 18.95 7.12 -5.12
N ARG A 55 18.05 7.13 -6.10
CA ARG A 55 18.39 6.82 -7.50
C ARG A 55 19.46 7.73 -8.05
N ALA A 56 19.32 9.04 -7.89
CA ALA A 56 20.33 10.00 -8.37
C ALA A 56 21.72 9.78 -7.74
N ARG A 57 21.78 9.21 -6.52
CA ARG A 57 23.04 8.96 -5.80
C ARG A 57 23.64 7.58 -6.07
N PHE A 58 22.80 6.57 -6.31
CA PHE A 58 23.23 5.17 -6.30
C PHE A 58 22.86 4.38 -7.56
N ALA A 59 21.86 4.81 -8.34
CA ALA A 59 21.37 4.07 -9.51
C ALA A 59 22.18 4.35 -10.79
N SER A 60 23.17 5.25 -10.78
CA SER A 60 23.99 5.59 -11.94
C SER A 60 24.91 4.46 -12.45
N LYS A 61 24.84 3.25 -11.88
CA LYS A 61 25.66 2.09 -12.27
C LYS A 61 24.87 0.84 -12.69
N ASP A 62 23.58 0.73 -12.34
CA ASP A 62 22.74 -0.42 -12.69
C ASP A 62 21.48 0.03 -13.44
N HIS A 63 21.63 0.23 -14.75
CA HIS A 63 20.52 0.64 -15.64
C HIS A 63 19.37 -0.40 -15.72
N ARG A 64 19.60 -1.64 -15.28
CA ARG A 64 18.60 -2.72 -15.36
C ARG A 64 17.43 -2.56 -14.39
N LEU A 65 17.58 -1.80 -13.30
CA LEU A 65 16.52 -1.57 -12.30
C LEU A 65 15.64 -0.34 -12.61
N LEU A 66 16.00 0.48 -13.61
CA LEU A 66 15.27 1.70 -13.97
C LEU A 66 14.08 1.45 -14.91
N CYS A 67 14.13 0.37 -15.71
CA CYS A 67 13.16 0.11 -16.76
C CYS A 67 11.75 -0.28 -16.26
N VAL A 68 11.60 -0.71 -15.00
CA VAL A 68 10.29 -1.08 -14.44
C VAL A 68 9.46 0.15 -14.05
N ASP A 69 10.11 1.23 -13.62
CA ASP A 69 9.42 2.45 -13.15
C ASP A 69 9.11 3.43 -14.30
N GLU A 70 9.93 3.47 -15.35
CA GLU A 70 9.68 4.32 -16.53
C GLU A 70 8.41 3.92 -17.30
N LYS A 71 7.96 2.67 -17.19
CA LYS A 71 6.70 2.21 -17.79
C LYS A 71 5.46 2.83 -17.14
N LEU A 72 5.54 3.27 -15.89
CA LEU A 72 4.45 3.97 -15.20
C LEU A 72 4.34 5.45 -15.60
N GLU A 73 5.40 6.04 -16.15
CA GLU A 73 5.41 7.44 -16.61
C GLU A 73 5.16 7.57 -18.14
N ASN A 74 5.20 6.48 -18.92
CA ASN A 74 5.14 6.49 -20.40
C ASN A 74 3.95 5.75 -21.05
N ASP A 75 2.87 5.42 -20.33
CA ASP A 75 1.65 4.82 -20.91
C ASP A 75 0.80 5.80 -21.74
N GLU A 76 1.44 6.76 -22.43
CA GLU A 76 0.88 7.43 -23.59
C GLU A 76 1.88 7.35 -24.75
N LYS A 77 1.65 6.36 -25.62
CA LYS A 77 2.20 6.17 -26.99
C LYS A 77 3.49 5.35 -27.08
N VAL A 78 3.38 4.10 -27.55
CA VAL A 78 3.60 3.70 -28.95
C VAL A 78 3.66 2.16 -28.97
N GLU A 79 2.63 1.54 -29.55
CA GLU A 79 2.77 0.22 -30.18
C GLU A 79 3.66 0.39 -31.42
N GLU A 80 4.73 -0.41 -31.56
CA GLU A 80 5.11 -1.12 -32.79
C GLU A 80 6.54 -1.70 -32.69
N ASN A 81 6.60 -3.03 -32.75
CA ASN A 81 7.56 -3.86 -33.51
C ASN A 81 9.00 -4.05 -32.99
N VAL A 82 9.34 -5.31 -32.66
CA VAL A 82 10.39 -6.16 -33.30
C VAL A 82 10.96 -7.23 -32.32
N THR A 83 10.46 -8.46 -32.48
CA THR A 83 11.16 -9.73 -32.79
C THR A 83 12.39 -10.20 -31.98
N MET A 84 12.15 -11.31 -31.25
CA MET A 84 12.95 -12.56 -31.12
C MET A 84 14.29 -12.63 -30.36
N THR A 85 14.30 -13.63 -29.46
CA THR A 85 15.39 -14.57 -29.10
C THR A 85 16.65 -14.04 -28.43
N ASN A 86 16.78 -14.22 -27.12
CA ASN A 86 17.65 -15.26 -26.52
C ASN A 86 17.64 -15.18 -24.97
N ASP A 87 17.77 -16.36 -24.36
CA ASP A 87 18.16 -16.63 -22.96
C ASP A 87 17.06 -16.76 -21.89
N GLU A 88 16.21 -17.78 -22.09
CA GLU A 88 15.40 -18.43 -21.06
C GLU A 88 16.28 -19.24 -20.07
N GLY A 89 17.13 -18.55 -19.29
CA GLY A 89 18.13 -19.26 -18.48
C GLY A 89 18.72 -18.57 -17.25
N THR A 90 18.25 -17.39 -16.83
CA THR A 90 18.93 -16.66 -15.73
C THR A 90 18.03 -16.10 -14.61
N LEU A 91 16.79 -16.59 -14.46
CA LEU A 91 15.93 -16.25 -13.31
C LEU A 91 15.64 -17.43 -12.37
N ALA A 92 16.58 -18.37 -12.24
CA ALA A 92 16.50 -19.35 -11.16
C ALA A 92 17.10 -18.73 -9.88
N TRP A 93 16.30 -18.71 -8.81
CA TRP A 93 16.79 -18.38 -7.46
C TRP A 93 17.99 -19.29 -7.11
N PRO A 94 18.98 -18.81 -6.34
CA PRO A 94 20.10 -19.65 -5.94
C PRO A 94 19.57 -20.88 -5.20
N LEU A 95 19.96 -22.06 -5.67
CA LEU A 95 19.58 -23.32 -5.07
C LEU A 95 20.13 -23.37 -3.64
N THR A 96 19.25 -23.23 -2.64
CA THR A 96 19.64 -23.34 -1.23
C THR A 96 19.98 -24.79 -0.93
N VAL A 97 21.27 -25.13 -0.90
CA VAL A 97 21.74 -26.41 -0.40
C VAL A 97 21.67 -26.36 1.12
N TYR A 98 20.66 -26.99 1.70
CA TYR A 98 20.50 -27.08 3.15
C TYR A 98 21.21 -28.33 3.65
N SER A 99 22.42 -28.17 4.19
CA SER A 99 23.12 -29.26 4.87
C SER A 99 22.57 -29.37 6.28
N LEU A 100 21.71 -30.37 6.52
CA LEU A 100 21.29 -30.72 7.88
C LEU A 100 22.49 -31.35 8.62
N PRO A 101 22.76 -30.97 9.88
CA PRO A 101 23.80 -31.62 10.66
C PRO A 101 23.42 -33.08 10.95
N ASP A 102 24.36 -34.00 10.68
CA ASP A 102 24.21 -35.42 11.01
C ASP A 102 24.04 -35.59 12.51
N ILE A 103 22.83 -35.98 12.92
CA ILE A 103 22.45 -36.19 14.33
C ILE A 103 22.92 -37.58 14.83
N ASN A 104 23.86 -38.22 14.13
CA ASN A 104 24.42 -39.52 14.51
C ASN A 104 25.95 -39.50 14.42
N SER A 105 26.61 -38.64 15.20
CA SER A 105 27.94 -38.97 15.72
C SER A 105 27.73 -39.70 17.04
N LYS A 106 27.95 -41.01 17.01
CA LYS A 106 28.19 -41.83 18.20
C LYS A 106 29.41 -41.34 18.96
#